data_AF-A0AAU2DC69-F1
#
_entry.id   AF-A0AAU2DC69-F1
#
_cell.length_a   1.000
_cell.length_b   1.000
_cell.length_c   1.000
_cell.angle_alpha   90.00
_cell.angle_beta   90.00
_cell.angle_gamma   90.00
#
_symmetry.space_group_name_H-M   'P 1'
#
loop_
_entity.id
_entity.type
_entity.pdbx_description
1 polymer ?
#
loop_
_entity_poly.entity_id
_entity_poly.type
_entity_poly.pdbx_seq_one_letter_code
_entity_poly.pdbx_strand_id
1 'polypeptide(L)' 'MTLRSKRGTELAPAFPEIRTGATHLPDATALDGKLVVWDATGRLTFERLQNRLQRRGAGAGPGG' A
#
# COMPACT_ATOMS: atom_id res chain seq x y z
N MET A 1 5.52 -5.67 -10.35
CA MET A 1 5.46 -4.28 -9.83
C MET A 1 6.12 -4.21 -8.47
N THR A 2 6.79 -3.10 -8.20
CA THR A 2 7.32 -2.74 -6.89
C THR A 2 6.55 -1.55 -6.33
N LEU A 3 6.08 -1.64 -5.09
CA LEU A 3 5.48 -0.51 -4.37
C LEU A 3 6.30 -0.25 -3.11
N ARG A 4 6.89 0.93 -3.02
CA ARG A 4 7.76 1.31 -1.91
C ARG A 4 7.32 2.63 -1.27
N SER A 5 7.50 2.73 0.03
CA SER A 5 7.37 4.00 0.74
C SER A 5 8.52 4.94 0.37
N LYS A 6 8.40 6.23 0.73
CA LYS A 6 9.50 7.20 0.61
C LYS A 6 10.79 6.75 1.32
N ARG A 7 10.69 5.90 2.35
CA ARG A 7 11.83 5.33 3.09
C ARG A 7 12.27 3.96 2.56
N GLY A 8 11.78 3.54 1.39
CA GLY A 8 12.13 2.26 0.77
C GLY A 8 11.40 1.05 1.35
N THR A 9 10.50 1.22 2.33
CA THR A 9 9.71 0.12 2.90
C THR A 9 8.86 -0.54 1.81
N GLU A 10 8.92 -1.87 1.69
CA GLU A 10 8.06 -2.59 0.76
C GLU A 10 6.60 -2.55 1.24
N LEU A 11 5.71 -2.03 0.39
CA LEU A 11 4.29 -1.87 0.71
C LEU A 11 3.39 -2.80 -0.11
N ALA A 12 3.89 -3.40 -1.19
CA ALA A 12 3.08 -4.20 -2.13
C ALA A 12 2.25 -5.31 -1.43
N PRO A 13 2.78 -6.06 -0.44
CA PRO A 13 1.99 -7.09 0.25
C PRO A 13 0.82 -6.54 1.07
N ALA A 14 0.89 -5.27 1.49
CA ALA A 14 -0.17 -4.61 2.26
C ALA A 14 -1.29 -4.06 1.37
N PHE A 15 -1.04 -3.87 0.06
CA PHE A 15 -1.98 -3.27 -0.89
C PHE A 15 -2.17 -4.14 -2.15
N PRO A 16 -2.75 -5.34 -2.02
CA PRO A 16 -2.99 -6.22 -3.16
C PRO A 16 -3.85 -5.57 -4.25
N GLU A 17 -4.81 -4.71 -3.89
CA GLU A 17 -5.65 -3.99 -4.83
C GLU A 17 -4.87 -2.97 -5.68
N ILE A 18 -3.82 -2.36 -5.14
CA ILE A 18 -2.94 -1.45 -5.90
C ILE A 18 -2.09 -2.27 -6.88
N ARG A 19 -1.63 -3.45 -6.47
CA ARG A 19 -0.91 -4.38 -7.36
C ARG A 19 -1.80 -4.84 -8.51
N THR A 20 -3.07 -5.15 -8.23
CA THR A 20 -4.04 -5.51 -9.27
C THR A 20 -4.33 -4.32 -10.19
N GLY A 21 -4.58 -3.12 -9.66
CA GLY A 21 -4.85 -1.94 -10.50
C GLY A 21 -3.68 -1.58 -11.42
N ALA A 22 -2.45 -1.82 -10.98
CA ALA A 22 -1.27 -1.54 -11.78
C ALA A 22 -1.06 -2.48 -12.98
N THR A 23 -1.76 -3.61 -13.08
CA THR A 23 -1.70 -4.46 -14.28
C THR A 23 -2.32 -3.77 -15.50
N HIS A 24 -3.09 -2.70 -15.28
CA HIS A 24 -3.64 -1.86 -16.35
C HIS A 24 -2.67 -0.79 -16.86
N LEU A 25 -1.51 -0.63 -16.21
CA LEU A 25 -0.49 0.32 -16.65
C LEU A 25 0.44 -0.33 -17.67
N PRO A 26 0.98 0.43 -18.65
CA PRO A 26 2.01 -0.08 -19.54
C PRO A 26 3.23 -0.60 -18.77
N ASP A 27 3.94 -1.54 -19.38
CA ASP A 27 5.20 -2.03 -18.83
C ASP A 27 6.21 -0.87 -18.64
N ALA A 28 7.06 -1.01 -17.63
CA ALA A 28 8.02 0.01 -17.21
C ALA A 28 7.43 1.37 -16.75
N THR A 29 6.12 1.44 -16.46
CA THR A 29 5.52 2.64 -15.83
C THR A 29 6.03 2.83 -14.41
N ALA A 30 6.54 4.02 -14.12
CA ALA A 30 6.86 4.48 -12.76
C ALA A 30 5.84 5.55 -12.32
N LEU A 31 5.30 5.39 -11.11
CA LEU A 31 4.41 6.35 -10.48
C LEU A 31 5.02 6.79 -9.14
N ASP A 32 5.02 8.10 -8.90
CA ASP A 32 5.32 8.68 -7.59
C ASP A 32 4.12 9.47 -7.10
N GLY A 33 3.81 9.38 -5.81
CA GLY A 33 2.62 10.00 -5.27
C GLY A 33 2.32 9.64 -3.82
N LYS A 34 1.16 10.12 -3.36
CA LYS A 34 0.67 9.88 -1.99
C LYS A 34 -0.38 8.79 -2.01
N LEU A 35 -0.13 7.73 -1.26
CA LEU A 35 -1.15 6.71 -0.99
C LEU A 35 -2.12 7.24 0.07
N VAL A 36 -3.40 7.28 -0.27
CA VAL A 36 -4.49 7.78 0.59
C VAL A 36 -5.63 6.77 0.64
N VAL A 37 -6.35 6.72 1.76
CA VAL A 37 -7.50 5.83 1.95
C VAL A 37 -8.73 6.67 2.19
N TRP A 38 -9.79 6.41 1.43
CA TRP A 38 -11.11 6.97 1.68
C TRP A 38 -11.72 6.32 2.93
N ASP A 39 -12.28 7.12 3.83
CA ASP A 39 -13.12 6.63 4.90
C ASP A 39 -14.57 6.41 4.43
N ALA A 40 -15.41 5.87 5.33
CA ALA A 40 -16.81 5.59 5.05
C ALA A 40 -17.64 6.86 4.76
N THR A 41 -17.11 8.04 5.09
CA THR A 41 -17.74 9.35 4.84
C THR A 41 -17.19 10.03 3.58
N GLY A 42 -16.31 9.35 2.84
CA GLY A 42 -15.70 9.91 1.63
C GLY A 42 -14.60 10.94 1.92
N ARG A 43 -13.97 10.92 3.09
CA ARG A 43 -12.78 11.76 3.37
C ARG A 43 -11.51 10.96 3.22
N LEU A 44 -10.46 11.61 2.71
CA LEU A 44 -9.12 11.03 2.64
C LEU A 44 -8.48 11.03 4.04
N THR A 45 -8.10 9.87 4.55
CA THR A 45 -7.52 9.72 5.88
C THR A 45 -6.20 8.96 5.85
N PHE A 46 -5.17 9.54 6.47
CA PHE A 46 -3.85 8.92 6.58
C PHE A 46 -3.76 7.92 7.76
N GLU A 47 -4.56 8.12 8.80
CA GLU A 47 -4.60 7.24 9.98
C GLU A 47 -5.05 5.82 9.62
N ARG A 48 -6.03 5.68 8.71
CA ARG A 48 -6.45 4.36 8.21
C ARG A 48 -5.34 3.63 7.47
N LEU A 49 -4.49 4.36 6.75
CA LEU A 49 -3.31 3.80 6.10
C LEU A 49 -2.33 3.25 7.15
N GLN A 50 -2.04 4.01 8.20
CA GLN A 50 -1.15 3.56 9.28
C GLN A 50 -1.71 2.32 9.99
N ASN A 51 -3.01 2.33 10.34
CA ASN A 51 -3.68 1.19 10.98
C ASN A 51 -3.63 -0.08 10.12
N ARG A 52 -3.66 0.06 8.80
CA ARG A 52 -3.52 -1.08 7.88
C ARG A 52 -2.09 -1.64 7.87
N LEU A 53 -1.09 -0.75 7.82
CA LEU A 53 0.31 -1.15 7.86
C LEU A 53 0.68 -1.81 9.19
N GLN A 54 0.18 -1.29 10.32
CA GLN A 54 0.38 -1.89 11.65
C GLN A 54 -0.28 -3.27 11.75
N ARG A 55 -1.53 -3.41 11.27
CA ARG A 55 -2.24 -4.70 11.29
C ARG A 55 -1.54 -5.77 10.44
N ARG A 56 -0.91 -5.40 9.32
CA ARG A 56 -0.17 -6.36 8.49
C ARG A 56 1.27 -6.58 8.94
N GLY A 57 1.89 -5.61 9.60
CA GLY A 57 3.17 -5.77 10.30
C GLY A 57 3.05 -6.74 11.48
N ALA A 58 1.91 -6.76 12.18
CA ALA A 58 1.60 -7.76 13.20
C ALA A 58 1.30 -9.17 12.65
N GLY A 59 1.09 -9.29 11.33
CA GLY A 59 0.96 -10.57 10.62
C GLY A 59 2.28 -11.09 10.02
N ALA A 60 3.38 -10.37 10.22
CA ALA A 60 4.74 -10.84 9.92
C ALA A 60 5.44 -11.27 11.21
N GLY A 61 4.82 -12.20 11.94
CA GLY A 61 5.55 -12.99 12.94
C GLY A 61 6.41 -14.04 12.21
N PRO A 62 7.63 -14.32 12.67
CA PRO A 62 8.42 -15.40 12.13
C PRO A 62 7.67 -16.72 12.39
N GLY A 63 7.31 -17.43 11.33
CA GLY A 63 7.07 -18.87 11.43
C GLY A 63 8.44 -19.54 11.61
N GLY A 64 8.63 -20.20 12.74
CA GLY A 64 9.84 -20.92 13.13
C GLY A 64 9.85 -21.18 14.62
#